data_AF-K9X5N9-F1
#
_entry.id   AF-K9X5N9-F1
#
_cell.length_a   1.000
_cell.length_b   1.000
_cell.length_c   1.000
_cell.angle_alpha   90.00
_cell.angle_beta   90.00
_cell.angle_gamma   90.00
#
_symmetry.space_group_name_H-M   'P 1'
#
loop_
_entity.id
_entity.type
_entity.pdbx_description
1 polymer ?
#
loop_
_entity_poly.entity_id
_entity_poly.type
_entity_poly.pdbx_seq_one_letter_code
_entity_poly.pdbx_strand_id
1 'polypeptide(L)'
;MKIFQFLKKSLALFLVVFSLSFVFVSPSYAVSSAEIDFTKDWQENVTGQLAPSGQLKIIYDESRLTCRRTNYRGIPSWQILAGFQFEDNGQVQYKSLRKKQDNFLTPLEIDIPSNAQKLNIWFENYGYDPYDTSEQNDIRCYDSDYGNNYNFQLS
;
A
#
# COMPACT_ATOMS: atom_id res chain seq x y z
N MET A 1 60.33 62.04 -27.96
CA MET A 1 59.99 61.97 -29.40
C MET A 1 59.94 60.50 -29.81
N LYS A 2 58.87 60.10 -30.50
CA LYS A 2 58.53 58.77 -31.07
C LYS A 2 57.99 57.73 -30.07
N ILE A 3 56.69 57.46 -29.93
CA ILE A 3 55.59 57.11 -30.89
C ILE A 3 55.56 55.61 -31.24
N PHE A 4 54.61 54.93 -30.59
CA PHE A 4 53.65 53.92 -31.08
C PHE A 4 54.12 52.57 -31.70
N GLN A 5 53.58 51.50 -31.08
CA GLN A 5 52.90 50.33 -31.69
C GLN A 5 53.74 49.35 -32.55
N PHE A 6 53.56 48.02 -32.58
CA PHE A 6 52.41 47.14 -32.29
C PHE A 6 52.86 45.65 -32.37
N LEU A 7 52.09 44.73 -31.73
CA LEU A 7 51.87 43.30 -32.07
C LEU A 7 53.03 42.31 -31.79
N LYS A 8 52.89 41.07 -31.26
CA LYS A 8 51.75 40.16 -31.02
C LYS A 8 52.26 38.89 -30.29
N LYS A 9 51.42 38.25 -29.46
CA LYS A 9 51.41 36.83 -29.02
C LYS A 9 52.47 36.43 -27.96
N SER A 10 52.20 35.73 -26.86
CA SER A 10 51.13 34.82 -26.42
C SER A 10 51.06 34.87 -24.87
N LEU A 11 49.89 35.08 -24.27
CA LEU A 11 49.01 34.05 -23.69
C LEU A 11 49.59 33.30 -22.47
N ALA A 12 49.15 33.68 -21.27
CA ALA A 12 48.92 32.77 -20.15
C ALA A 12 47.94 33.42 -19.16
N LEU A 13 46.65 33.28 -19.46
CA LEU A 13 45.54 33.63 -18.58
C LEU A 13 45.28 32.40 -17.68
N PHE A 14 45.72 32.44 -16.42
CA PHE A 14 45.34 31.43 -15.43
C PHE A 14 43.98 31.79 -14.83
N LEU A 15 42.92 31.34 -15.50
CA LEU A 15 41.57 31.37 -14.96
C LEU A 15 41.37 30.06 -14.18
N VAL A 16 41.51 30.12 -12.85
CA VAL A 16 41.19 29.00 -11.97
C VAL A 16 39.66 28.89 -11.92
N VAL A 17 39.09 28.04 -12.77
CA VAL A 17 37.68 27.67 -12.71
C VAL A 17 37.54 26.67 -11.57
N PHE A 18 37.19 27.14 -10.38
CA PHE A 18 36.79 26.28 -9.27
C PHE A 18 35.39 25.75 -9.58
N SER A 19 35.32 24.61 -10.27
CA SER A 19 34.07 23.90 -10.52
C SER A 19 33.53 23.38 -9.19
N LEU A 20 32.62 24.14 -8.55
CA LEU A 20 31.79 23.60 -7.48
C LEU A 20 30.91 22.52 -8.11
N SER A 21 31.37 21.28 -8.05
CA SER A 21 30.53 20.12 -8.23
C SER A 21 29.63 20.05 -7.00
N PHE A 22 28.50 20.78 -7.03
CA PHE A 22 27.39 20.46 -6.15
C PHE A 22 26.92 19.06 -6.57
N VAL A 23 27.40 18.04 -5.86
CA VAL A 23 26.75 16.74 -5.86
C VAL A 23 25.37 16.99 -5.27
N PHE A 24 24.37 17.15 -6.12
CA PHE A 24 22.98 17.02 -5.71
C PHE A 24 22.81 15.56 -5.32
N VAL A 25 23.08 15.24 -4.05
CA VAL A 25 22.54 14.05 -3.43
C VAL A 25 21.05 14.30 -3.39
N SER A 26 20.33 13.83 -4.42
CA SER A 26 18.89 13.75 -4.36
C SER A 26 18.58 12.93 -3.10
N PRO A 27 17.84 13.46 -2.11
CA PRO A 27 17.32 12.59 -1.07
C PRO A 27 16.54 11.51 -1.80
N SER A 28 16.98 10.26 -1.66
CA SER A 28 16.10 9.14 -1.96
C SER A 28 14.97 9.30 -0.95
N TYR A 29 13.86 9.88 -1.39
CA TYR A 29 12.60 9.77 -0.67
C TYR A 29 12.29 8.27 -0.68
N ALA A 30 12.79 7.56 0.32
CA ALA A 30 12.32 6.23 0.59
C ALA A 30 10.81 6.37 0.72
N VAL A 31 10.06 5.72 -0.18
CA VAL A 31 8.62 5.63 -0.06
C VAL A 31 8.37 5.11 1.36
N SER A 32 7.67 5.89 2.19
CA SER A 32 7.28 5.42 3.51
C SER A 32 6.45 4.16 3.30
N SER A 33 7.00 3.01 3.70
CA SER A 33 6.28 1.75 3.69
C SER A 33 5.70 1.54 5.08
N ALA A 34 4.40 1.69 5.21
CA ALA A 34 3.68 1.32 6.42
C ALA A 34 3.17 -0.12 6.30
N GLU A 35 3.01 -0.78 7.43
CA GLU A 35 2.39 -2.09 7.52
C GLU A 35 1.30 -2.07 8.59
N ILE A 36 0.16 -2.70 8.29
CA ILE A 36 -0.89 -3.02 9.27
C ILE A 36 -1.04 -4.53 9.31
N ASP A 37 -0.80 -5.13 10.47
CA ASP A 37 -0.95 -6.55 10.72
C ASP A 37 -2.19 -6.83 11.58
N PHE A 38 -3.18 -7.48 10.96
CA PHE A 38 -4.40 -7.95 11.60
C PHE A 38 -4.19 -9.38 12.09
N THR A 39 -3.73 -9.49 13.33
CA THR A 39 -3.29 -10.75 13.95
C THR A 39 -4.46 -11.66 14.36
N LYS A 40 -4.17 -12.96 14.56
CA LYS A 40 -5.15 -13.97 15.02
C LYS A 40 -5.81 -13.68 16.37
N ASP A 41 -5.12 -12.95 17.24
CA ASP A 41 -5.59 -12.53 18.56
C ASP A 41 -6.30 -11.17 18.51
N TRP A 42 -6.76 -10.79 17.32
CA TRP A 42 -7.58 -9.60 17.08
C TRP A 42 -6.88 -8.30 17.48
N GLN A 43 -5.56 -8.23 17.30
CA GLN A 43 -4.79 -6.98 17.39
C GLN A 43 -4.54 -6.39 16.01
N GLU A 44 -4.52 -5.06 15.94
CA GLU A 44 -4.11 -4.27 14.77
C GLU A 44 -2.74 -3.62 15.02
N ASN A 45 -1.67 -4.29 14.60
CA ASN A 45 -0.32 -3.76 14.79
C ASN A 45 0.08 -2.88 13.62
N VAL A 46 0.34 -1.60 13.87
CA VAL A 46 0.81 -0.65 12.85
C VAL A 46 2.32 -0.45 12.98
N THR A 47 3.05 -0.66 11.90
CA THR A 47 4.50 -0.39 11.80
C THR A 47 4.77 0.62 10.70
N GLY A 48 5.67 1.58 10.97
CA GLY A 48 5.94 2.68 10.04
C GLY A 48 4.87 3.77 10.09
N GLN A 49 4.96 4.73 9.18
CA GLN A 49 4.08 5.89 9.14
C GLN A 49 3.10 5.78 7.98
N LEU A 50 1.81 5.73 8.30
CA LEU A 50 0.71 5.84 7.34
C LEU A 50 0.66 7.27 6.81
N ALA A 51 1.29 7.51 5.67
CA ALA A 51 1.44 8.85 5.11
C ALA A 51 0.81 8.97 3.72
N PRO A 52 0.25 10.14 3.37
CA PRO A 52 -0.19 10.42 2.00
C PRO A 52 0.95 10.21 0.99
N SER A 53 0.63 9.69 -0.20
CA SER A 53 1.61 9.30 -1.24
C SER A 53 2.59 8.18 -0.81
N GLY A 54 2.37 7.54 0.34
CA GLY A 54 3.10 6.37 0.79
C GLY A 54 2.53 5.07 0.22
N GLN A 55 3.18 3.96 0.58
CA GLN A 55 2.69 2.61 0.30
C GLN A 55 2.31 1.94 1.61
N LEU A 56 1.17 1.24 1.62
CA LEU A 56 0.70 0.45 2.75
C LEU A 56 0.64 -1.02 2.37
N LYS A 57 1.26 -1.86 3.20
CA LYS A 57 1.11 -3.30 3.19
C LYS A 57 0.14 -3.75 4.30
N ILE A 58 -0.83 -4.58 3.95
CA ILE A 58 -1.79 -5.16 4.88
C ILE A 58 -1.51 -6.65 4.98
N ILE A 59 -1.25 -7.11 6.20
CA ILE A 59 -1.17 -8.52 6.55
C ILE A 59 -2.43 -8.88 7.31
N TYR A 60 -3.06 -10.01 6.94
CA TYR A 60 -4.29 -10.45 7.56
C TYR A 60 -4.17 -11.92 7.94
N ASP A 61 -4.45 -12.24 9.20
CA ASP A 61 -4.53 -13.61 9.66
C ASP A 61 -5.89 -14.22 9.30
N GLU A 62 -5.87 -15.25 8.47
CA GLU A 62 -7.09 -15.88 7.99
C GLU A 62 -7.95 -16.49 9.09
N SER A 63 -7.39 -16.78 10.27
CA SER A 63 -8.14 -17.38 11.39
C SER A 63 -9.12 -16.40 12.05
N ARG A 64 -9.05 -15.10 11.75
CA ARG A 64 -10.06 -14.11 12.16
C ARG A 64 -11.43 -14.36 11.50
N LEU A 65 -11.46 -14.93 10.28
CA LEU A 65 -12.68 -15.16 9.50
C LEU A 65 -12.86 -16.61 9.04
N THR A 66 -13.24 -17.51 9.96
CA THR A 66 -13.33 -18.96 9.68
C THR A 66 -14.67 -19.43 9.11
N CYS A 67 -15.73 -18.62 9.16
CA CYS A 67 -17.02 -18.99 8.57
C CYS A 67 -16.96 -18.98 7.05
N ARG A 68 -17.86 -19.75 6.39
CA ARG A 68 -18.00 -19.79 4.91
C ARG A 68 -16.75 -20.23 4.14
N ARG A 69 -15.96 -21.13 4.75
CA ARG A 69 -14.81 -21.81 4.12
C ARG A 69 -15.26 -23.03 3.30
N THR A 70 -16.07 -22.80 2.26
CA THR A 70 -16.70 -23.86 1.45
C THR A 70 -15.71 -24.58 0.52
N ASN A 71 -15.99 -25.84 0.17
CA ASN A 71 -15.22 -26.58 -0.81
C ASN A 71 -16.12 -27.00 -1.97
N TYR A 72 -15.66 -26.78 -3.21
CA TYR A 72 -16.34 -27.28 -4.40
C TYR A 72 -15.44 -28.31 -5.08
N ARG A 73 -15.92 -29.56 -5.20
CA ARG A 73 -15.15 -30.69 -5.76
C ARG A 73 -13.80 -30.92 -5.07
N GLY A 74 -13.74 -30.74 -3.75
CA GLY A 74 -12.52 -30.90 -2.96
C GLY A 74 -11.54 -29.72 -3.05
N ILE A 75 -11.89 -28.66 -3.76
CA ILE A 75 -11.08 -27.44 -3.89
C ILE A 75 -11.71 -26.33 -3.04
N PRO A 76 -10.93 -25.58 -2.25
CA PRO A 76 -11.42 -24.39 -1.57
C PRO A 76 -12.10 -23.40 -2.54
N SER A 77 -13.38 -23.12 -2.29
CA SER A 77 -14.23 -22.28 -3.13
C SER A 77 -14.69 -21.03 -2.36
N TRP A 78 -13.78 -20.46 -1.58
CA TRP A 78 -14.01 -19.28 -0.75
C TRP A 78 -12.90 -18.24 -0.92
N GLN A 79 -13.23 -17.01 -0.57
CA GLN A 79 -12.40 -15.82 -0.78
C GLN A 79 -12.56 -14.87 0.41
N ILE A 80 -11.43 -14.38 0.93
CA ILE A 80 -11.43 -13.20 1.80
C ILE A 80 -11.13 -11.98 0.94
N LEU A 81 -11.98 -10.96 1.04
CA LEU A 81 -11.78 -9.65 0.45
C LEU A 81 -11.44 -8.64 1.53
N ALA A 82 -10.51 -7.75 1.25
CA ALA A 82 -10.37 -6.48 1.93
C ALA A 82 -11.21 -5.44 1.19
N GLY A 83 -12.20 -4.86 1.86
CA GLY A 83 -12.92 -3.67 1.43
C GLY A 83 -12.29 -2.46 2.09
N PHE A 84 -11.96 -1.42 1.33
CA PHE A 84 -11.38 -0.20 1.89
C PHE A 84 -11.76 1.04 1.10
N GLN A 85 -11.67 2.19 1.76
CA GLN A 85 -11.85 3.50 1.16
C GLN A 85 -10.97 4.52 1.89
N PHE A 86 -10.53 5.55 1.16
CA PHE A 86 -9.88 6.71 1.74
C PHE A 86 -10.92 7.80 1.93
N GLU A 87 -10.96 8.41 3.12
CA GLU A 87 -12.05 9.30 3.57
C GLU A 87 -13.41 8.60 3.75
N ASP A 88 -14.32 9.21 4.52
CA ASP A 88 -15.62 8.61 4.86
C ASP A 88 -16.60 8.50 3.67
N ASN A 89 -16.42 9.34 2.65
CA ASN A 89 -17.21 9.31 1.42
C ASN A 89 -16.37 8.91 0.19
N GLY A 90 -15.21 8.28 0.41
CA GLY A 90 -14.36 7.78 -0.64
C GLY A 90 -14.99 6.65 -1.45
N GLN A 91 -14.43 6.41 -2.64
CA GLN A 91 -14.80 5.23 -3.42
C GLN A 91 -14.31 3.96 -2.70
N VAL A 92 -15.24 3.03 -2.46
CA VAL A 92 -14.91 1.70 -1.96
C VAL A 92 -14.18 0.88 -3.02
N GLN A 93 -13.08 0.29 -2.61
CA GLN A 93 -12.30 -0.67 -3.38
C GLN A 93 -12.34 -2.03 -2.69
N TYR A 94 -12.42 -3.09 -3.48
CA TYR A 94 -12.33 -4.47 -3.00
C TYR A 94 -11.13 -5.16 -3.62
N LYS A 95 -10.33 -5.82 -2.79
CA LYS A 95 -9.18 -6.62 -3.23
C LYS A 95 -9.22 -7.98 -2.56
N SER A 96 -9.00 -9.04 -3.35
CA SER A 96 -8.89 -10.37 -2.79
C SER A 96 -7.54 -10.54 -2.10
N LEU A 97 -7.58 -11.07 -0.88
CA LEU A 97 -6.39 -11.47 -0.13
C LEU A 97 -5.94 -12.88 -0.52
N ARG A 98 -6.69 -13.59 -1.36
CA ARG A 98 -6.40 -14.97 -1.77
C ARG A 98 -6.27 -15.09 -3.28
N LYS A 99 -5.07 -15.38 -3.76
CA LYS A 99 -4.83 -15.66 -5.18
C LYS A 99 -5.36 -17.05 -5.55
N LYS A 100 -5.96 -17.19 -6.73
CA LYS A 100 -6.61 -18.44 -7.19
C LYS A 100 -5.69 -19.68 -7.22
N GLN A 101 -4.38 -19.49 -7.20
CA GLN A 101 -3.38 -20.56 -7.25
C GLN A 101 -2.80 -20.89 -5.87
N ASP A 102 -3.05 -20.06 -4.85
CA ASP A 102 -2.43 -20.20 -3.53
C ASP A 102 -3.45 -20.66 -2.50
N ASN A 103 -3.05 -21.62 -1.67
CA ASN A 103 -3.85 -22.03 -0.52
C ASN A 103 -3.81 -20.99 0.61
N PHE A 104 -2.94 -19.99 0.52
CA PHE A 104 -2.63 -19.02 1.58
C PHE A 104 -3.07 -17.61 1.20
N LEU A 105 -3.22 -16.75 2.22
CA LEU A 105 -3.39 -15.33 1.99
C LEU A 105 -2.09 -14.68 1.52
N THR A 106 -2.21 -13.72 0.60
CA THR A 106 -1.11 -12.86 0.17
C THR A 106 -1.29 -11.50 0.83
N PRO A 107 -0.21 -10.88 1.34
CA PRO A 107 -0.26 -9.49 1.76
C PRO A 107 -0.82 -8.59 0.65
N LEU A 108 -1.65 -7.64 1.04
CA LEU A 108 -2.21 -6.65 0.13
C LEU A 108 -1.36 -5.39 0.17
N GLU A 109 -0.88 -4.96 -0.99
CA GLU A 109 -0.17 -3.68 -1.16
C GLU A 109 -1.10 -2.66 -1.81
N ILE A 110 -1.21 -1.48 -1.21
CA ILE A 110 -2.00 -0.35 -1.72
C ILE A 110 -1.20 0.94 -1.69
N ASP A 111 -1.36 1.75 -2.73
CA ASP A 111 -0.83 3.11 -2.77
C ASP A 111 -1.82 4.05 -2.07
N ILE A 112 -1.31 4.89 -1.16
CA ILE A 112 -2.11 5.86 -0.44
C ILE A 112 -2.23 7.14 -1.29
N PRO A 113 -3.44 7.64 -1.58
CA PRO A 113 -3.63 8.90 -2.30
C PRO A 113 -2.91 10.06 -1.61
N SER A 114 -2.39 11.01 -2.40
CA SER A 114 -1.62 12.14 -1.88
C SER A 114 -2.40 13.11 -1.00
N ASN A 115 -3.73 13.06 -1.05
CA ASN A 115 -4.65 13.89 -0.28
C ASN A 115 -5.42 13.10 0.78
N ALA A 116 -5.12 11.82 0.99
CA ALA A 116 -5.81 11.01 1.99
C ALA A 116 -5.36 11.39 3.40
N GLN A 117 -6.32 11.57 4.30
CA GLN A 117 -6.15 11.82 5.73
C GLN A 117 -6.64 10.63 6.57
N LYS A 118 -7.50 9.80 5.98
CA LYS A 118 -8.11 8.68 6.68
C LYS A 118 -8.20 7.44 5.79
N LEU A 119 -7.97 6.27 6.38
CA LEU A 119 -8.26 4.95 5.80
C LEU A 119 -9.36 4.27 6.62
N ASN A 120 -10.41 3.82 5.94
CA ASN A 120 -11.41 2.91 6.48
C ASN A 120 -11.25 1.54 5.81
N ILE A 121 -11.14 0.47 6.57
CA ILE A 121 -10.95 -0.89 6.05
C ILE A 121 -11.78 -1.92 6.81
N TRP A 122 -12.26 -2.94 6.12
CA TRP A 122 -12.94 -4.10 6.68
C TRP A 122 -12.62 -5.34 5.84
N PHE A 123 -12.91 -6.51 6.39
CA PHE A 123 -12.71 -7.76 5.70
C PHE A 123 -14.02 -8.52 5.61
N GLU A 124 -14.20 -9.24 4.51
CA GLU A 124 -15.33 -10.11 4.33
C GLU A 124 -14.91 -11.46 3.77
N ASN A 125 -15.55 -12.52 4.24
CA ASN A 125 -15.36 -13.86 3.67
C ASN A 125 -16.67 -14.36 3.07
N TYR A 126 -16.57 -14.94 1.89
CA TYR A 126 -17.68 -15.61 1.23
C TYR A 126 -17.19 -16.87 0.53
N GLY A 127 -18.09 -17.84 0.39
CA GLY A 127 -17.85 -19.10 -0.26
C GLY A 127 -18.94 -19.42 -1.26
N TYR A 128 -18.59 -20.18 -2.29
CA TYR A 128 -19.51 -20.64 -3.32
C TYR A 128 -19.55 -22.17 -3.33
N ASP A 129 -20.72 -22.76 -3.14
CA ASP A 129 -20.98 -24.16 -3.45
C ASP A 129 -22.27 -24.26 -4.30
N PRO A 130 -22.22 -24.61 -5.59
CA PRO A 130 -23.40 -24.66 -6.44
C PRO A 130 -24.44 -25.71 -6.03
N TYR A 131 -24.08 -26.64 -5.14
CA TYR A 131 -24.99 -27.68 -4.64
C TYR A 131 -25.57 -27.37 -3.26
N ASP A 132 -25.03 -26.35 -2.57
CA ASP A 132 -25.63 -25.83 -1.35
C ASP A 132 -26.81 -24.93 -1.72
N THR A 133 -28.03 -25.46 -1.60
CA THR A 133 -29.27 -24.70 -1.85
C THR A 133 -29.82 -24.03 -0.60
N SER A 134 -29.10 -24.11 0.52
CA SER A 134 -29.52 -23.41 1.72
C SER A 134 -29.40 -21.90 1.53
N GLU A 135 -30.24 -21.13 2.24
CA GLU A 135 -30.10 -19.67 2.33
C GLU A 135 -28.70 -19.26 2.84
N GLN A 136 -27.97 -20.20 3.43
CA GLN A 136 -26.62 -19.95 3.89
C GLN A 136 -25.64 -19.76 2.73
N ASN A 137 -25.89 -20.31 1.53
CA ASN A 137 -24.94 -20.31 0.40
C ASN A 137 -24.54 -18.92 -0.12
N ASP A 138 -25.27 -17.86 0.21
CA ASP A 138 -24.92 -16.47 -0.15
C ASP A 138 -24.51 -15.60 1.05
N ILE A 139 -24.42 -16.17 2.26
CA ILE A 139 -24.03 -15.40 3.45
C ILE A 139 -22.58 -14.95 3.35
N ARG A 140 -22.38 -13.66 3.59
CA ARG A 140 -21.09 -13.02 3.84
C ARG A 140 -20.84 -12.92 5.32
N CYS A 141 -19.61 -13.20 5.72
CA CYS A 141 -19.13 -12.89 7.05
C CYS A 141 -18.27 -11.64 7.02
N TYR A 142 -18.27 -10.90 8.12
CA TYR A 142 -17.54 -9.65 8.23
C TYR A 142 -16.61 -9.67 9.43
N ASP A 143 -15.43 -9.11 9.22
CA ASP A 143 -14.51 -8.67 10.26
C ASP A 143 -14.36 -7.15 10.09
N SER A 144 -15.07 -6.46 10.96
CA SER A 144 -15.15 -5.02 11.08
C SER A 144 -15.33 -4.74 12.58
N ASP A 145 -14.37 -4.08 13.23
CA ASP A 145 -14.36 -3.64 14.64
C ASP A 145 -15.76 -3.54 15.31
N TYR A 146 -16.26 -4.70 15.73
CA TYR A 146 -17.61 -4.93 16.28
C TYR A 146 -18.76 -4.24 15.52
N GLY A 147 -18.74 -4.31 14.18
CA GLY A 147 -19.74 -3.72 13.29
C GLY A 147 -19.35 -2.36 12.71
N ASN A 148 -18.21 -1.80 13.12
CA ASN A 148 -17.61 -0.61 12.52
C ASN A 148 -16.39 -0.99 11.67
N ASN A 149 -16.10 -0.25 10.60
CA ASN A 149 -14.85 -0.47 9.87
C ASN A 149 -13.65 -0.10 10.74
N TYR A 150 -12.48 -0.70 10.50
CA TYR A 150 -11.23 -0.24 11.11
C TYR A 150 -10.85 1.12 10.54
N ASN A 151 -10.57 2.08 11.42
CA ASN A 151 -10.28 3.46 11.07
C ASN A 151 -8.83 3.80 11.41
N PHE A 152 -8.06 4.26 10.42
CA PHE A 152 -6.68 4.73 10.62
C PHE A 152 -6.52 6.18 10.16
N GLN A 153 -5.88 6.98 10.99
CA GLN A 153 -5.48 8.35 10.63
C GLN A 153 -4.15 8.32 9.90
N LEU A 154 -4.02 9.16 8.87
CA LEU A 154 -2.80 9.33 8.11
C LEU A 154 -2.11 10.62 8.58
N SER A 155 -0.79 10.57 8.72
CA SER A 155 0.05 11.66 9.23
C SER A 155 1.32 11.83 8.41
#